data_AF-A0A956D5F2-F1
#
_entry.id   AF-A0A956D5F2-F1
#
_cell.length_a   1.000
_cell.length_b   1.000
_cell.length_c   1.000
_cell.angle_alpha   90.00
_cell.angle_beta   90.00
_cell.angle_gamma   90.00
#
_symmetry.space_group_name_H-M   'P 1'
#
loop_
_entity.id
_entity.type
_entity.pdbx_description
1 polymer ?
#
loop_
_entity_poly.entity_id
_entity_poly.type
_entity_poly.pdbx_seq_one_letter_code
_entity_poly.pdbx_strand_id
1 'polypeptide(L)'
;RFDVSFDPEPSDDEVAVHRLLGPNENQVLFDDEWVAHDHEPGAYAITATYYNTLTGEMLGADLELNEERWTFATCPPDGCSDGRVDLANTVTHELGHFFGLAHTPESADATMWACAAHGETLKRDLEPDDMAGMCALYGGHVEGGCGCAAPGAGRSNVPWVLGGLVLVAVLARRAR
;
A
#
# COMPACT_ATOMS: atom_id res chain seq x y z
N ARG A 1 20.65 1.92 8.16
CA ARG A 1 21.47 3.01 8.76
C ARG A 1 21.81 3.99 7.65
N PHE A 2 21.37 5.24 7.77
CA PHE A 2 21.60 6.29 6.78
C PHE A 2 22.60 7.31 7.31
N ASP A 3 23.38 7.89 6.41
CA ASP A 3 24.16 9.11 6.64
C ASP A 3 23.49 10.24 5.87
N VAL A 4 23.25 11.35 6.55
CA VAL A 4 22.75 12.57 5.92
C VAL A 4 23.94 13.51 5.85
N SER A 5 24.42 13.75 4.63
CA SER A 5 25.47 14.74 4.38
C SER A 5 24.90 15.88 3.56
N PHE A 6 25.22 17.11 3.96
CA PHE A 6 24.91 18.31 3.19
C PHE A 6 26.06 18.57 2.21
N ASP A 7 25.76 18.75 0.93
CA ASP A 7 26.75 19.16 -0.07
C ASP A 7 27.22 20.59 0.25
N PRO A 8 28.52 20.81 0.52
CA PRO A 8 29.04 22.14 0.81
C PRO A 8 29.17 23.04 -0.44
N GLU A 9 28.92 22.54 -1.66
CA GLU A 9 28.95 23.33 -2.89
C GLU A 9 27.51 23.73 -3.32
N PRO A 10 27.12 24.99 -3.13
CA PRO A 10 25.74 25.42 -3.29
C PRO A 10 25.41 25.65 -4.76
N SER A 11 24.70 24.71 -5.38
CA SER A 11 23.76 25.06 -6.44
C SER A 11 22.37 25.23 -5.80
N ASP A 12 22.15 26.39 -5.20
CA ASP A 12 20.87 27.03 -4.80
C ASP A 12 19.74 26.23 -4.11
N ASP A 13 19.88 24.95 -3.78
CA ASP A 13 18.95 24.20 -2.94
C ASP A 13 19.73 23.36 -1.92
N GLU A 14 19.35 23.41 -0.63
CA GLU A 14 19.87 22.50 0.39
C GLU A 14 19.39 21.07 0.10
N VAL A 15 20.07 20.37 -0.80
CA VAL A 15 19.77 18.97 -1.08
C VAL A 15 20.47 18.11 -0.04
N ALA A 16 19.70 17.62 0.94
CA ALA A 16 20.15 16.56 1.82
C ALA A 16 20.46 15.31 0.99
N VAL A 17 21.72 14.86 1.00
CA VAL A 17 22.10 13.62 0.32
C VAL A 17 21.95 12.47 1.31
N HIS A 18 20.97 11.59 1.06
CA HIS A 18 20.78 10.38 1.84
C HIS A 18 21.66 9.26 1.29
N ARG A 19 22.67 8.83 2.06
CA ARG A 19 23.52 7.71 1.71
C ARG A 19 23.21 6.50 2.58
N LEU A 20 22.84 5.40 1.94
CA LEU A 20 22.75 4.09 2.59
C LEU A 20 24.14 3.65 3.08
N LEU A 21 24.31 3.50 4.40
CA LEU A 21 25.56 3.01 5.00
C LEU A 21 25.64 1.47 5.05
N GLY A 22 24.62 0.80 4.54
CA GLY A 22 24.47 -0.66 4.48
C GLY A 22 23.26 -1.03 3.62
N PRO A 23 22.89 -2.33 3.50
CA PRO A 23 21.63 -2.69 2.86
C PRO A 23 20.48 -1.97 3.56
N ASN A 24 19.53 -1.45 2.78
CA ASN A 24 18.32 -0.94 3.38
C ASN A 24 17.51 -2.12 3.92
N GLU A 25 17.12 -2.04 5.19
CA GLU A 25 16.21 -2.98 5.82
C GLU A 25 14.94 -2.19 6.01
N ASN A 26 13.96 -2.36 5.13
CA ASN A 26 12.67 -1.71 5.29
C ASN A 26 12.03 -2.20 6.59
N GLN A 27 11.78 -1.30 7.53
CA GLN A 27 11.34 -1.66 8.88
C GLN A 27 9.84 -1.43 9.08
N VAL A 28 9.26 -2.23 9.96
CA VAL A 28 7.92 -2.01 10.51
C VAL A 28 8.09 -2.03 12.02
N LEU A 29 7.87 -0.89 12.65
CA LEU A 29 8.15 -0.65 14.06
C LEU A 29 6.90 -0.20 14.79
N PHE A 30 6.84 -0.52 16.07
CA PHE A 30 5.92 0.09 17.01
C PHE A 30 6.74 1.04 17.87
N ASP A 31 6.40 2.32 17.84
CA ASP A 31 7.16 3.40 18.47
C ASP A 31 6.41 3.92 19.70
N ASP A 32 7.04 3.75 20.87
CA ASP A 32 6.58 4.21 22.17
C ASP A 32 7.24 5.53 22.63
N GLU A 33 8.10 6.12 21.79
CA GLU A 33 8.77 7.42 21.98
C GLU A 33 8.41 8.43 20.87
N TRP A 34 7.21 8.32 20.29
CA TRP A 34 6.72 9.07 19.11
C TRP A 34 6.97 10.57 19.12
N VAL A 35 6.58 11.27 20.20
CA VAL A 35 6.77 12.73 20.30
C VAL A 35 8.26 13.09 20.44
N ALA A 36 9.09 12.21 20.99
CA ALA A 36 10.53 12.43 21.08
C ALA A 36 11.21 12.37 19.69
N HIS A 37 10.56 11.73 18.71
CA HIS A 37 10.97 11.71 17.30
C HIS A 37 10.38 12.86 16.46
N ASP A 38 9.79 13.87 17.10
CA ASP A 38 9.17 15.05 16.45
C ASP A 38 8.01 14.70 15.48
N HIS A 39 7.34 13.57 15.68
CA HIS A 39 6.17 13.19 14.90
C HIS A 39 4.89 13.91 15.37
N GLU A 40 3.93 14.08 14.44
CA GLU A 40 2.63 14.67 14.76
C GLU A 40 1.89 13.79 15.79
N PRO A 41 1.54 14.30 16.98
CA PRO A 41 0.91 13.48 18.03
C PRO A 41 -0.46 12.91 17.61
N GLY A 42 -1.11 13.55 16.64
CA GLY A 42 -2.36 13.13 16.01
C GLY A 42 -2.29 11.82 15.24
N ALA A 43 -1.14 11.50 14.65
CA ALA A 43 -1.01 10.44 13.66
C ALA A 43 -1.09 9.05 14.29
N TYR A 44 -1.76 8.12 13.60
CA TYR A 44 -1.77 6.71 13.98
C TYR A 44 -0.47 6.02 13.59
N ALA A 45 0.09 6.38 12.44
CA ALA A 45 1.32 5.84 11.92
C ALA A 45 1.94 6.85 10.94
N ILE A 46 3.18 6.57 10.54
CA ILE A 46 3.86 7.24 9.44
C ILE A 46 4.60 6.22 8.60
N THR A 47 4.82 6.58 7.35
CA THR A 47 5.77 5.89 6.47
C THR A 47 6.81 6.89 5.98
N ALA A 48 8.06 6.70 6.41
CA ALA A 48 9.19 7.45 5.89
C ALA A 48 9.69 6.78 4.61
N THR A 49 9.68 7.51 3.49
CA THR A 49 10.25 7.03 2.22
C THR A 49 11.58 7.72 1.96
N TYR A 50 12.56 6.94 1.50
CA TYR A 50 13.88 7.42 1.12
C TYR A 50 14.02 7.23 -0.38
N TYR A 51 14.35 8.29 -1.10
CA TYR A 51 14.44 8.26 -2.55
C TYR A 51 15.55 9.16 -3.08
N ASN A 52 16.02 8.84 -4.29
CA ASN A 52 16.94 9.69 -5.02
C ASN A 52 16.15 10.87 -5.64
N THR A 53 16.46 12.09 -5.21
CA THR A 53 15.74 13.31 -5.65
C THR A 53 15.95 13.65 -7.13
N LEU A 54 17.02 13.14 -7.76
CA LEU A 54 17.31 13.37 -9.18
C LEU A 54 16.56 12.39 -10.08
N THR A 55 16.44 11.12 -9.67
CA THR A 55 15.84 10.06 -10.50
C THR A 55 14.42 9.69 -10.08
N GLY A 56 13.99 10.07 -8.87
CA GLY A 56 12.76 9.59 -8.24
C GLY A 56 12.81 8.14 -7.79
N GLU A 57 13.98 7.48 -7.87
CA GLU A 57 14.13 6.08 -7.47
C GLU A 57 13.96 5.92 -5.96
N MET A 58 13.01 5.08 -5.55
CA MET A 58 12.86 4.69 -4.15
C MET A 58 14.03 3.81 -3.72
N LEU A 59 14.70 4.22 -2.65
CA LEU A 59 15.84 3.54 -2.02
C LEU A 59 15.40 2.74 -0.79
N GLY A 60 14.27 3.10 -0.19
CA GLY A 60 13.77 2.48 1.03
C GLY A 60 12.47 3.06 1.54
N ALA A 61 11.81 2.33 2.42
CA ALA A 61 10.70 2.82 3.21
C ALA A 61 10.67 2.15 4.59
N ASP A 62 10.38 2.93 5.63
CA ASP A 62 10.19 2.47 7.00
C ASP A 62 8.80 2.91 7.49
N LEU A 63 8.11 2.03 8.21
CA LEU A 63 6.76 2.24 8.73
C LEU A 63 6.82 2.22 10.26
N GLU A 64 6.28 3.25 10.89
CA GLU A 64 6.25 3.40 12.35
C GLU A 64 4.81 3.57 12.83
N LEU A 65 4.40 2.75 13.80
CA LEU A 65 3.09 2.75 14.43
C LEU A 65 3.18 3.45 15.79
N ASN A 66 2.35 4.46 16.03
CA ASN A 66 2.37 5.25 17.26
C ASN A 66 1.72 4.50 18.43
N GLU A 67 2.51 3.74 19.18
CA GLU A 67 2.07 3.07 20.43
C GLU A 67 2.18 3.97 21.66
N GLU A 68 2.90 5.09 21.58
CA GLU A 68 2.92 6.09 22.66
C GLU A 68 1.50 6.58 22.98
N ARG A 69 0.71 6.87 21.94
CA ARG A 69 -0.65 7.41 22.10
C ARG A 69 -1.77 6.40 21.86
N TRP A 70 -1.59 5.46 20.95
CA TRP A 70 -2.68 4.61 20.47
C TRP A 70 -2.51 3.16 20.89
N THR A 71 -3.63 2.47 21.04
CA THR A 71 -3.66 1.02 21.20
C THR A 71 -4.27 0.42 19.95
N PHE A 72 -3.52 -0.47 19.30
CA PHE A 72 -3.96 -1.15 18.09
C PHE A 72 -4.74 -2.42 18.40
N ALA A 73 -5.65 -2.77 17.50
CA ALA A 73 -6.42 -4.00 17.55
C ALA A 73 -6.77 -4.49 16.14
N THR A 74 -7.19 -5.75 16.02
CA THR A 74 -8.02 -6.17 14.90
C THR A 74 -9.47 -5.90 15.26
N CYS A 75 -10.05 -4.84 14.70
CA CYS A 75 -11.42 -4.45 14.97
C CYS A 75 -12.42 -5.42 14.30
N PRO A 76 -13.65 -5.55 14.84
CA PRO A 76 -14.78 -6.11 14.11
C PRO A 76 -15.01 -5.42 12.75
N PRO A 77 -15.75 -6.02 11.80
CA PRO A 77 -16.03 -5.41 10.50
C PRO A 77 -16.66 -4.01 10.59
N ASP A 78 -17.51 -3.78 11.59
CA ASP A 78 -18.19 -2.54 11.92
C ASP A 78 -17.33 -1.54 12.73
N GLY A 79 -16.08 -1.88 13.02
CA GLY A 79 -15.11 -1.01 13.68
C GLY A 79 -14.93 -1.24 15.18
N CYS A 80 -13.93 -0.57 15.76
CA CYS A 80 -13.69 -0.58 17.21
C CYS A 80 -14.48 0.55 17.89
N SER A 81 -15.38 0.22 18.80
CA SER A 81 -16.14 1.21 19.58
C SER A 81 -15.46 1.63 20.89
N ASP A 82 -14.34 1.01 21.24
CA ASP A 82 -13.60 1.21 22.50
C ASP A 82 -12.42 2.19 22.36
N GLY A 83 -12.34 2.91 21.24
CA GLY A 83 -11.30 3.90 20.97
C GLY A 83 -9.98 3.31 20.46
N ARG A 84 -9.87 1.99 20.32
CA ARG A 84 -8.71 1.36 19.68
C ARG A 84 -8.67 1.64 18.18
N VAL A 85 -7.47 1.65 17.63
CA VAL A 85 -7.21 1.86 16.21
C VAL A 85 -7.13 0.51 15.51
N ASP A 86 -7.75 0.40 14.34
CA ASP A 86 -7.67 -0.83 13.57
C ASP A 86 -6.31 -0.97 12.89
N LEU A 87 -5.56 -2.01 13.26
CA LEU A 87 -4.21 -2.26 12.74
C LEU A 87 -4.23 -2.51 11.22
N ALA A 88 -5.20 -3.27 10.72
CA ALA A 88 -5.26 -3.59 9.29
C ALA A 88 -5.58 -2.35 8.44
N ASN A 89 -6.50 -1.51 8.90
CA ASN A 89 -6.82 -0.22 8.28
C ASN A 89 -5.58 0.67 8.21
N THR A 90 -4.88 0.87 9.33
CA THR A 90 -3.70 1.74 9.39
C THR A 90 -2.55 1.18 8.55
N VAL A 91 -2.19 -0.09 8.73
CA VAL A 91 -1.06 -0.68 8.00
C VAL A 91 -1.31 -0.72 6.49
N THR A 92 -2.55 -0.92 6.04
CA THR A 92 -2.85 -0.93 4.59
C THR A 92 -2.68 0.47 3.98
N HIS A 93 -3.09 1.52 4.69
CA HIS A 93 -2.82 2.91 4.30
C HIS A 93 -1.31 3.19 4.20
N GLU A 94 -0.58 2.84 5.26
CA GLU A 94 0.87 3.05 5.32
C GLU A 94 1.62 2.23 4.25
N LEU A 95 1.17 1.01 3.96
CA LEU A 95 1.74 0.22 2.87
C LEU A 95 1.55 0.88 1.49
N GLY A 96 0.49 1.67 1.30
CA GLY A 96 0.37 2.49 0.10
C GLY A 96 1.51 3.51 -0.02
N HIS A 97 1.81 4.24 1.05
CA HIS A 97 2.98 5.13 1.11
C HIS A 97 4.30 4.37 0.96
N PHE A 98 4.40 3.18 1.54
CA PHE A 98 5.58 2.31 1.46
C PHE A 98 5.91 1.94 0.01
N PHE A 99 4.88 1.81 -0.83
CA PHE A 99 5.02 1.58 -2.27
C PHE A 99 5.01 2.87 -3.11
N GLY A 100 5.02 4.05 -2.48
CA GLY A 100 5.16 5.34 -3.16
C GLY A 100 3.85 6.00 -3.58
N LEU A 101 2.69 5.55 -3.08
CA LEU A 101 1.44 6.27 -3.28
C LEU A 101 1.37 7.49 -2.35
N ALA A 102 0.90 8.61 -2.90
CA ALA A 102 0.52 9.77 -2.10
C ALA A 102 -0.94 9.66 -1.64
N HIS A 103 -1.35 10.55 -0.73
CA HIS A 103 -2.77 10.67 -0.40
C HIS A 103 -3.61 11.07 -1.61
N THR A 104 -4.84 10.57 -1.64
CA THR A 104 -5.84 10.95 -2.64
C THR A 104 -6.90 11.87 -2.03
N PRO A 105 -7.31 12.95 -2.72
CA PRO A 105 -8.43 13.79 -2.29
C PRO A 105 -9.77 13.31 -2.84
N GLU A 106 -9.80 12.25 -3.65
CA GLU A 106 -10.95 11.92 -4.50
C GLU A 106 -12.08 11.19 -3.75
N SER A 107 -11.76 10.42 -2.72
CA SER A 107 -12.74 9.67 -1.94
C SER A 107 -12.29 9.51 -0.49
N ALA A 108 -13.22 9.71 0.46
CA ALA A 108 -12.97 9.46 1.88
C ALA A 108 -12.87 7.96 2.22
N ASP A 109 -13.40 7.11 1.33
CA ASP A 109 -13.38 5.65 1.48
C ASP A 109 -12.09 5.03 0.90
N ALA A 110 -11.29 5.81 0.15
CA ALA A 110 -10.04 5.32 -0.42
C ALA A 110 -9.04 4.90 0.67
N THR A 111 -8.26 3.86 0.39
CA THR A 111 -7.16 3.45 1.27
C THR A 111 -6.24 4.64 1.48
N MET A 112 -5.89 5.38 0.42
CA MET A 112 -5.01 6.55 0.50
C MET A 112 -5.70 7.85 0.92
N TRP A 113 -6.91 7.83 1.48
CA TRP A 113 -7.50 9.03 2.09
C TRP A 113 -6.74 9.42 3.36
N ALA A 114 -6.36 10.70 3.49
CA ALA A 114 -5.45 11.18 4.53
C ALA A 114 -5.97 11.06 5.97
N CYS A 115 -7.29 10.97 6.17
CA CYS A 115 -7.90 10.95 7.49
C CYS A 115 -8.55 9.60 7.78
N ALA A 116 -8.53 9.16 9.04
CA ALA A 116 -9.31 8.02 9.51
C ALA A 116 -9.99 8.37 10.82
N ALA A 117 -11.26 7.97 10.97
CA ALA A 117 -11.94 8.07 12.25
C ALA A 117 -11.44 6.99 13.23
N HIS A 118 -11.66 7.19 14.53
CA HIS A 118 -11.35 6.18 15.53
C HIS A 118 -12.11 4.87 15.26
N GLY A 119 -11.39 3.75 15.28
CA GLY A 119 -11.96 2.43 15.06
C GLY A 119 -12.46 2.17 13.64
N GLU A 120 -12.16 3.05 12.67
CA GLU A 120 -12.51 2.88 11.27
C GLU A 120 -11.83 1.65 10.64
N THR A 121 -12.54 1.01 9.70
CA THR A 121 -12.09 -0.20 8.98
C THR A 121 -12.15 -0.07 7.46
N LEU A 122 -12.43 1.14 6.94
CA LEU A 122 -12.67 1.39 5.51
C LEU A 122 -11.43 1.13 4.65
N LYS A 123 -10.23 1.40 5.17
CA LYS A 123 -8.96 1.34 4.43
C LYS A 123 -8.34 -0.06 4.42
N ARG A 124 -9.10 -1.10 4.76
CA ARG A 124 -8.65 -2.49 4.68
C ARG A 124 -8.64 -3.05 3.26
N ASP A 125 -9.48 -2.47 2.40
CA ASP A 125 -9.65 -2.86 1.01
C ASP A 125 -9.18 -1.72 0.08
N LEU A 126 -8.61 -2.08 -1.06
CA LEU A 126 -8.14 -1.10 -2.04
C LEU A 126 -9.29 -0.57 -2.90
N GLU A 127 -9.41 0.75 -3.00
CA GLU A 127 -10.34 1.39 -3.92
C GLU A 127 -9.74 1.46 -5.34
N PRO A 128 -10.56 1.72 -6.39
CA PRO A 128 -10.09 1.81 -7.76
C PRO A 128 -8.93 2.78 -8.00
N ASP A 129 -8.88 3.89 -7.26
CA ASP A 129 -7.79 4.87 -7.33
C ASP A 129 -6.47 4.29 -6.78
N ASP A 130 -6.53 3.63 -5.62
CA ASP A 130 -5.37 2.96 -5.00
C ASP A 130 -4.81 1.87 -5.93
N MET A 131 -5.70 1.05 -6.50
CA MET A 131 -5.31 0.03 -7.48
C MET A 131 -4.71 0.65 -8.73
N ALA A 132 -5.32 1.70 -9.30
CA ALA A 132 -4.80 2.38 -10.47
C ALA A 132 -3.41 2.97 -10.23
N GLY A 133 -3.18 3.57 -9.06
CA GLY A 133 -1.87 4.06 -8.63
C GLY A 133 -0.81 2.96 -8.58
N MET A 134 -1.11 1.84 -7.92
CA MET A 134 -0.20 0.68 -7.88
C MET A 134 0.11 0.15 -9.26
N CYS A 135 -0.90 0.08 -10.13
CA CYS A 135 -0.75 -0.38 -11.50
C CYS A 135 0.07 0.59 -12.36
N ALA A 136 -0.06 1.89 -12.15
CA ALA A 136 0.72 2.90 -12.84
C ALA A 136 2.22 2.82 -12.46
N LEU A 137 2.51 2.54 -11.18
CA LEU A 137 3.88 2.41 -10.68
C LEU A 137 4.53 1.06 -11.03
N TYR A 138 3.78 -0.05 -10.89
CA TYR A 138 4.37 -1.40 -10.90
C TYR A 138 3.75 -2.37 -11.94
N GLY A 139 2.66 -2.00 -12.61
CA GLY A 139 1.86 -2.93 -13.43
C GLY A 139 2.59 -3.56 -14.63
N GLY A 140 3.72 -3.00 -15.06
CA GLY A 140 4.57 -3.55 -16.13
C GLY A 140 5.88 -4.19 -15.63
N HIS A 141 6.13 -4.19 -14.32
CA HIS A 141 7.44 -4.53 -13.74
C HIS A 141 7.43 -5.83 -12.90
N VAL A 142 6.26 -6.47 -12.75
CA VAL A 142 6.11 -7.75 -12.03
C VAL A 142 5.75 -8.86 -13.03
N GLU A 143 6.73 -9.66 -13.45
CA GLU A 143 6.45 -10.84 -14.28
C GLU A 143 5.70 -11.90 -13.46
N GLY A 144 4.51 -12.32 -13.92
CA GLY A 144 3.76 -13.46 -13.37
C GLY A 144 2.68 -13.15 -12.33
N GLY A 145 2.39 -11.89 -12.01
CA GLY A 145 1.22 -11.51 -11.21
C GLY A 145 -0.08 -11.54 -12.03
N CYS A 146 -1.21 -11.94 -11.42
CA CYS A 146 -2.55 -11.66 -11.98
C CYS A 146 -2.69 -10.13 -12.10
N GLY A 147 -2.42 -9.62 -13.29
CA GLY A 147 -2.14 -8.21 -13.52
C GLY A 147 -3.37 -7.31 -13.47
N CYS A 148 -3.08 -6.07 -13.11
CA CYS A 148 -3.75 -4.81 -13.43
C CYS A 148 -4.30 -4.75 -14.87
N ALA A 149 -5.35 -5.51 -15.17
CA ALA A 149 -6.11 -5.32 -16.40
C ALA A 149 -6.97 -4.08 -16.21
N ALA A 150 -6.49 -2.92 -16.68
CA ALA A 150 -7.33 -1.74 -16.82
C ALA A 150 -8.60 -2.15 -17.60
N PRO A 151 -9.82 -1.95 -17.08
CA PRO A 151 -11.03 -2.22 -17.83
C PRO A 151 -11.20 -1.09 -18.85
N GLY A 152 -10.48 -1.15 -19.97
CA GLY A 152 -10.74 -0.26 -21.09
C GLY A 152 -9.52 0.14 -21.90
N ALA A 153 -9.04 -0.75 -22.77
CA ALA A 153 -8.56 -0.35 -24.10
C ALA A 153 -8.47 -1.57 -25.02
N GLY A 154 -9.30 -1.61 -26.06
CA GLY A 154 -9.06 -2.44 -27.25
C GLY A 154 -10.06 -3.57 -27.51
N ARG A 155 -11.12 -3.25 -28.26
CA ARG A 155 -11.99 -4.20 -28.95
C ARG A 155 -11.19 -5.15 -29.86
N SER A 156 -11.46 -6.45 -29.80
CA SER A 156 -11.40 -7.31 -31.00
C SER A 156 -12.68 -8.15 -31.09
N ASN A 157 -13.49 -7.85 -32.10
CA ASN A 157 -14.66 -8.66 -32.47
C ASN A 157 -14.16 -9.94 -33.14
N VAL A 158 -14.24 -11.07 -32.46
CA VAL A 158 -14.19 -12.39 -33.10
C VAL A 158 -15.48 -13.13 -32.75
N PRO A 159 -16.38 -13.41 -33.70
CA PRO A 159 -17.57 -14.19 -33.42
C PRO A 159 -17.17 -15.66 -33.31
N TRP A 160 -17.19 -16.20 -32.08
CA TRP A 160 -17.07 -17.64 -31.87
C TRP A 160 -18.39 -18.31 -32.23
N VAL A 161 -18.41 -18.95 -33.40
CA VAL A 161 -19.45 -19.90 -33.81
C VAL A 161 -18.95 -21.32 -33.51
N LEU A 162 -19.88 -22.16 -33.04
CA LEU A 162 -19.83 -23.62 -32.87
C LEU A 162 -19.17 -24.06 -31.54
N GLY A 163 -19.78 -24.89 -30.69
CA GLY A 163 -21.00 -25.68 -30.79
C GLY A 163 -20.91 -26.74 -29.69
N GLY A 164 -21.79 -26.66 -28.70
CA GLY A 164 -21.81 -27.59 -27.58
C GLY A 164 -22.36 -28.95 -27.99
N LEU A 165 -21.59 -30.00 -27.76
CA LEU A 165 -22.07 -31.39 -27.77
C LEU A 165 -21.81 -31.99 -26.39
N VAL A 166 -22.88 -31.99 -25.59
CA VAL A 166 -22.99 -32.76 -24.35
C VAL A 166 -23.17 -34.23 -24.73
N LEU A 167 -22.27 -35.11 -24.26
CA LEU A 167 -22.48 -36.55 -24.30
C LEU A 167 -22.40 -37.12 -22.87
N VAL A 168 -23.56 -37.29 -22.24
CA VAL A 168 -23.70 -38.10 -21.03
C VAL A 168 -24.22 -39.47 -21.45
N ALA A 169 -23.38 -40.49 -21.32
CA ALA A 169 -23.79 -41.89 -21.43
C ALA A 169 -23.03 -42.72 -20.38
N VAL A 170 -23.52 -42.72 -19.14
CA VAL A 170 -23.14 -43.74 -18.15
C VAL A 170 -24.20 -44.83 -18.21
N LEU A 171 -23.91 -45.90 -18.97
CA LEU A 171 -24.68 -47.13 -18.93
C LEU A 171 -24.23 -47.98 -17.74
N ALA A 172 -25.15 -48.19 -16.81
CA ALA A 172 -25.03 -49.14 -15.73
C ALA A 172 -24.90 -50.58 -16.26
N ARG A 173 -23.96 -51.35 -15.71
CA ARG A 173 -24.09 -52.82 -15.56
C ARG A 173 -23.43 -53.30 -14.28
N ARG A 174 -24.26 -53.84 -13.38
CA ARG A 174 -23.89 -54.69 -12.23
C ARG A 174 -23.52 -56.10 -12.72
N ALA A 175 -22.49 -56.70 -12.12
CA ALA A 175 -22.27 -58.13 -11.81
C ALA A 175 -20.77 -58.29 -11.41
N ARG A 176 -20.34 -58.96 -10.34
CA ARG A 176 -20.91 -59.95 -9.41
C ARG A 176 -20.45 -59.64 -8.00
#